data_AF-A0A354TK03-F1
#
_entry.id   AF-A0A354TK03-F1
#
_cell.length_a   1.000
_cell.length_b   1.000
_cell.length_c   1.000
_cell.angle_alpha   90.00
_cell.angle_beta   90.00
_cell.angle_gamma   90.00
#
_symmetry.space_group_name_H-M   'P 1'
#
loop_
_entity.id
_entity.type
_entity.pdbx_description
1 polymer ?
#
loop_
_entity_poly.entity_id
_entity_poly.type
_entity_poly.pdbx_seq_one_letter_code
_entity_poly.pdbx_strand_id
1 'polypeptide(L)'
;MLATVAQKLAERVLTSLPTTASQAQRVQFAYGLVFSRSPSEAEQKAASEFFTKFPKNNSANATTVWTSFCRALLASAEFRYLN
;
A
#
# COMPACT_ATOMS: atom_id res chain seq x y z
N MET A 1 -6.05 6.00 -15.83
CA MET A 1 -5.97 6.98 -14.73
C MET A 1 -5.61 6.36 -13.38
N LEU A 2 -6.34 5.36 -12.86
CA LEU A 2 -6.06 4.78 -11.53
C LEU A 2 -4.67 4.09 -11.40
N ALA A 3 -4.22 3.39 -12.45
CA ALA A 3 -2.94 2.68 -12.43
C ALA A 3 -1.73 3.63 -12.24
N THR A 4 -1.75 4.79 -12.91
CA THR A 4 -0.70 5.80 -12.79
C THR A 4 -0.68 6.44 -11.40
N VAL A 5 -1.85 6.71 -10.81
CA VAL A 5 -1.96 7.24 -9.44
C VAL A 5 -1.42 6.24 -8.41
N ALA A 6 -1.81 4.97 -8.53
CA ALA A 6 -1.33 3.90 -7.65
C ALA A 6 0.20 3.73 -7.72
N GLN A 7 0.78 3.84 -8.91
CA GLN A 7 2.23 3.77 -9.09
C GLN A 7 2.94 4.97 -8.44
N LYS A 8 2.46 6.19 -8.66
CA LYS A 8 3.04 7.40 -8.06
C LYS A 8 2.95 7.38 -6.54
N LEU A 9 1.84 6.86 -6.00
CA LEU A 9 1.69 6.65 -4.56
C LEU A 9 2.69 5.62 -4.04
N ALA A 10 2.88 4.50 -4.74
CA ALA A 10 3.86 3.47 -4.37
C ALA A 10 5.30 4.02 -4.36
N GLU A 11 5.68 4.78 -5.40
CA GLU A 11 6.97 5.48 -5.47
C GLU A 11 7.16 6.40 -4.25
N ARG A 12 6.13 7.16 -3.89
CA ARG A 12 6.16 8.03 -2.70
C ARG A 12 6.33 7.24 -1.41
N VAL A 13 5.59 6.15 -1.21
CA VAL A 13 5.70 5.28 -0.02
C VAL A 13 7.09 4.65 0.09
N LEU A 14 7.70 4.30 -1.04
CA LEU A 14 9.02 3.70 -1.08
C LEU A 14 10.14 4.70 -0.78
N THR A 15 10.00 5.95 -1.23
CA THR A 15 11.05 6.99 -1.15
C THR A 15 10.94 7.94 0.04
N SER A 16 9.73 8.17 0.58
CA SER A 16 9.52 9.16 1.66
C SER A 16 9.99 8.67 3.04
N LEU A 17 10.22 7.37 3.19
CA LEU A 17 10.65 6.76 4.45
C LEU A 17 12.07 6.19 4.30
N PRO A 18 12.89 6.21 5.37
CA PRO A 18 14.21 5.60 5.37
C PRO A 18 14.19 4.15 4.89
N THR A 19 15.29 3.68 4.30
CA THR A 19 15.41 2.28 3.85
C THR A 19 15.26 1.27 4.99
N THR A 20 15.55 1.67 6.23
CA THR A 20 15.35 0.90 7.47
C THR A 20 13.90 0.83 7.94
N ALA A 21 12.98 1.60 7.33
CA ALA A 21 11.58 1.58 7.70
C ALA A 21 10.95 0.22 7.38
N SER A 22 10.34 -0.36 8.42
CA SER A 22 9.62 -1.63 8.33
C SER A 22 8.43 -1.55 7.37
N GLN A 23 8.00 -2.71 6.88
CA GLN A 23 6.78 -2.81 6.07
C GLN A 23 5.56 -2.24 6.81
N ALA A 24 5.45 -2.46 8.13
CA ALA A 24 4.34 -1.94 8.91
C ALA A 24 4.30 -0.40 8.94
N GLN A 25 5.45 0.25 9.11
CA GLN A 25 5.54 1.71 9.04
C GLN A 25 5.17 2.25 7.65
N ARG A 26 5.58 1.56 6.58
CA ARG A 26 5.20 1.92 5.21
C ARG A 26 3.70 1.73 4.96
N VAL A 27 3.09 0.68 5.51
CA VAL A 27 1.63 0.47 5.48
C VAL A 27 0.92 1.60 6.21
N GLN A 28 1.36 1.96 7.42
CA GLN A 28 0.78 3.07 8.18
C GLN A 28 0.86 4.39 7.40
N PHE A 29 2.00 4.67 6.79
CA PHE A 29 2.18 5.86 5.95
C PHE A 29 1.24 5.85 4.73
N ALA A 30 1.11 4.73 4.02
CA ALA A 30 0.19 4.60 2.89
C ALA A 30 -1.28 4.81 3.30
N TYR A 31 -1.70 4.26 4.45
CA TYR A 31 -3.03 4.50 5.02
C TYR A 31 -3.26 5.98 5.36
N GLY A 32 -2.27 6.65 5.92
CA GLY A 32 -2.34 8.09 6.18
C GLY A 32 -2.53 8.90 4.90
N LEU A 33 -1.85 8.55 3.82
CA LEU A 33 -1.98 9.24 2.53
C LEU A 33 -3.34 9.02 1.85
N VAL A 34 -3.93 7.83 1.97
CA VAL A 34 -5.18 7.48 1.27
C VAL A 34 -6.42 7.78 2.10
N PHE A 35 -6.39 7.50 3.40
CA PHE A 35 -7.56 7.56 4.29
C PHE A 35 -7.47 8.63 5.37
N SER A 36 -6.37 9.40 5.45
CA SER A 36 -6.13 10.39 6.51
C SER A 36 -6.22 9.82 7.94
N ARG A 37 -5.90 8.53 8.12
CA ARG A 37 -5.86 7.85 9.42
C ARG A 37 -4.83 6.73 9.44
N SER A 38 -4.50 6.24 10.64
CA SER A 38 -3.75 4.99 10.79
C SER A 38 -4.64 3.76 10.50
N PRO A 39 -4.07 2.65 10.03
CA PRO A 39 -4.77 1.38 9.91
C PRO A 39 -5.15 0.87 11.30
N SER A 40 -6.27 0.15 11.38
CA SER A 40 -6.61 -0.67 12.55
C SER A 40 -5.72 -1.93 12.60
N GLU A 41 -5.73 -2.65 13.73
CA GLU A 41 -4.97 -3.90 13.87
C GLU A 41 -5.36 -4.95 12.83
N ALA A 42 -6.67 -5.08 12.54
CA ALA A 42 -7.17 -6.01 11.53
C ALA A 42 -6.67 -5.65 10.12
N GLU A 43 -6.64 -4.36 9.79
CA GLU A 43 -6.12 -3.86 8.51
C GLU A 43 -4.60 -4.03 8.41
N GLN A 44 -3.88 -3.80 9.51
CA GLN A 44 -2.44 -4.01 9.57
C GLN A 44 -2.09 -5.49 9.36
N LYS A 45 -2.87 -6.39 9.96
CA LYS A 45 -2.73 -7.83 9.74
C LYS A 45 -3.05 -8.23 8.30
N ALA A 46 -4.17 -7.74 7.74
CA ALA A 46 -4.54 -7.99 6.36
C ALA A 46 -3.47 -7.52 5.37
N ALA A 47 -2.87 -6.34 5.62
CA ALA A 47 -1.75 -5.85 4.84
C ALA A 47 -0.54 -6.79 4.94
N SER A 48 -0.17 -7.24 6.15
CA SER A 48 0.91 -8.21 6.33
C SER A 48 0.68 -9.52 5.56
N GLU A 49 -0.55 -10.02 5.56
CA GLU A 49 -0.92 -11.20 4.79
C GLU A 49 -0.83 -10.97 3.28
N PHE A 50 -1.25 -9.80 2.79
CA PHE A 50 -1.13 -9.42 1.39
C PHE A 50 0.33 -9.53 0.92
N PHE A 51 1.28 -8.95 1.65
CA PHE A 51 2.70 -8.99 1.29
C PHE A 51 3.32 -10.38 1.45
N THR A 52 2.84 -11.19 2.41
CA THR A 52 3.30 -12.59 2.57
C THR A 52 2.85 -13.47 1.40
N LYS A 53 1.61 -13.27 0.93
CA LYS A 53 1.00 -14.02 -0.17
C LYS A 53 1.46 -13.53 -1.54
N PHE A 54 2.13 -12.38 -1.62
CA PHE A 54 2.62 -11.86 -2.89
C PHE A 54 3.69 -12.81 -3.45
N PRO A 55 3.56 -13.25 -4.71
CA PRO A 55 4.44 -14.28 -5.25
C PRO A 55 5.90 -13.85 -5.24
N LYS A 56 6.70 -14.50 -4.38
CA LYS A 56 8.16 -14.29 -4.29
C LYS A 56 8.93 -14.79 -5.52
N ASN A 57 8.25 -15.54 -6.39
CA ASN A 57 8.83 -16.17 -7.58
C ASN A 57 8.94 -15.25 -8.80
N ASN A 58 8.34 -14.07 -8.75
CA ASN A 58 8.61 -13.05 -9.75
C ASN A 58 9.74 -12.17 -9.24
N SER A 59 10.68 -11.83 -10.11
CA SER A 59 11.60 -10.69 -10.01
C SER A 59 10.84 -9.35 -9.98
N ALA A 60 9.64 -9.33 -9.39
CA ALA A 60 8.78 -8.18 -9.24
C ALA A 60 9.48 -7.22 -8.28
N ASN A 61 9.95 -6.13 -8.86
CA ASN A 61 10.49 -4.99 -8.15
C ASN A 61 9.51 -4.57 -7.02
N ALA A 62 10.05 -4.15 -5.87
CA ALA A 62 9.27 -3.65 -4.74
C ALA A 62 8.18 -2.65 -5.18
N THR A 63 8.49 -1.81 -6.18
CA THR A 63 7.53 -0.87 -6.78
C THR A 63 6.27 -1.56 -7.32
N THR A 64 6.36 -2.73 -7.95
CA THR A 64 5.20 -3.45 -8.49
C THR A 64 4.29 -3.98 -7.39
N VAL A 65 4.87 -4.52 -6.32
CA VAL A 65 4.15 -5.01 -5.15
C VAL A 65 3.41 -3.86 -4.48
N TRP A 66 4.12 -2.76 -4.23
CA TRP A 66 3.54 -1.56 -3.61
C TRP A 66 2.52 -0.87 -4.50
N THR A 67 2.70 -0.88 -5.83
CA THR A 67 1.69 -0.37 -6.78
C THR A 67 0.39 -1.16 -6.67
N SER A 68 0.49 -2.49 -6.57
CA SER A 68 -0.67 -3.36 -6.41
C SER A 68 -1.40 -3.11 -5.08
N PHE A 69 -0.64 -2.95 -3.99
CA PHE A 69 -1.19 -2.59 -2.68
C PHE A 69 -1.87 -1.22 -2.68
N CYS A 70 -1.21 -0.19 -3.21
CA CYS A 70 -1.75 1.17 -3.31
C CYS A 70 -3.02 1.22 -4.16
N ARG A 71 -3.08 0.45 -5.26
CA ARG A 71 -4.29 0.31 -6.07
C ARG A 71 -5.46 -0.26 -5.27
N ALA A 72 -5.21 -1.26 -4.43
CA ALA A 72 -6.24 -1.83 -3.57
C ALA A 72 -6.76 -0.80 -2.55
N LEU A 73 -5.87 -0.02 -1.91
CA LEU A 73 -6.28 1.03 -0.97
C LEU A 73 -7.14 2.11 -1.64
N LEU A 74 -6.72 2.58 -2.82
CA LEU A 74 -7.47 3.58 -3.58
C LEU A 74 -8.85 3.07 -3.98
N ALA A 75 -8.93 1.83 -4.47
CA ALA A 75 -10.22 1.20 -4.79
C ALA A 75 -11.12 1.08 -3.55
N SER A 76 -10.57 0.67 -2.41
CA SER A 76 -11.31 0.63 -1.14
C SER A 76 -11.80 2.01 -0.68
N ALA A 77 -11.01 3.06 -0.92
CA ALA A 77 -11.41 4.43 -0.62
C ALA A 77 -12.58 4.89 -1.50
N GLU A 78 -12.56 4.58 -2.80
CA GLU A 78 -13.64 4.92 -3.73
C GLU A 78 -14.97 4.26 -3.34
N PHE A 79 -14.96 2.97 -2.98
CA PHE A 79 -16.18 2.29 -2.51
C PHE A 79 -16.76 2.88 -1.22
N ARG A 80 -15.92 3.47 -0.36
CA ARG A 80 -16.41 4.12 0.88
C ARG A 80 -17.27 5.35 0.61
N TYR A 81 -17.05 6.04 -0.51
CA TYR A 81 -17.84 7.21 -0.89
C TYR A 81 -19.12 6.84 -1.67
N LEU A 82 -19.30 5.57 -2.01
CA LEU A 82 -20.44 5.07 -2.79
C LEU A 82 -21.51 4.36 -1.95
N ASN A 83 -21.27 4.16 -0.65
CA ASN A 83 -22.23 3.62 0.33
C ASN A 83 -22.64 4.71 1.33
#